data_AF-A0A355M2Q2-F1
#
_entry.id   AF-A0A355M2Q2-F1
#
_cell.length_a   1.000
_cell.length_b   1.000
_cell.length_c   1.000
_cell.angle_alpha   90.00
_cell.angle_beta   90.00
_cell.angle_gamma   90.00
#
_symmetry.space_group_name_H-M   'P 1'
#
loop_
_entity.id
_entity.type
_entity.pdbx_description
1 polymer ?
#
loop_
_entity_poly.entity_id
_entity_poly.type
_entity_poly.pdbx_seq_one_letter_code
_entity_poly.pdbx_strand_id
1 'polypeptide(L)'
;MNILNNSIIQKIKVELKTSKFYENAVWSNLTTIGIGSYAKFVIEPSDDMTLSSILKICHKEEIPIFSLGSGSNVIGTDSPYDGIVIKLKTNDFAKVRFGSKHATVGAGVTLYELAVTCAYHGFGGFSKLAGIPGTVGGSLRTNAGRLGMSISDAVVDIVGFTLDGEPWIAEGTDIKWGYRRSSIPENVIITAMIVKLEKNEKSAECSSINECLKNRNKYYPKERNAGCIFKNPAQGYGAGKLIDIAGCKGLVLGGAKVSDVHANFIVNDNNSSEKDFLELAMEIKRQVLQKTGIYLSPEVVFVDDKSREKLSNEPKPFNVLLLKGGNSHERPVSLESAEGVSRALNDAGYNVKEYDIVEPLITQKMLENVDLVFPVLHGGFGENGKLQEALESMNINFVGSDSKASGIIIDKIKTKKIFVENQIPTARYAILKDGDKTFPSELKLPVVVKAPNEGSTFGISIVKEMSQWETALQNGSGDVSGLILVEEFIEGYELTVGILDGKVLPIVHIIPPCDFYDFDAKYTHQNGETVYNCPPEPEIIPEAAQKEIQTFALRAYKATGARDMARVDVLLCKNTMQPYFLELNSIPGFTSSSLLPKAANAAGIPYIQLCGTLAQLAARR
;
A
#
# COMPACT_ATOMS: atom_id res chain seq x y z
N MET A 1 -41.06 11.04 3.01
CA MET A 1 -42.26 10.35 3.54
C MET A 1 -41.82 9.56 4.76
N ASN A 2 -42.53 9.61 5.89
CA ASN A 2 -42.25 8.72 7.03
C ASN A 2 -42.51 7.29 6.56
N ILE A 3 -41.46 6.51 6.29
CA ILE A 3 -41.58 5.15 5.72
C ILE A 3 -42.26 4.22 6.74
N LEU A 4 -42.03 4.44 8.03
CA LEU A 4 -42.68 3.71 9.12
C LEU A 4 -43.92 4.47 9.61
N ASN A 5 -45.10 4.10 9.11
CA ASN A 5 -46.37 4.56 9.67
C ASN A 5 -46.84 3.66 10.85
N ASN A 6 -47.78 4.16 11.66
CA ASN A 6 -48.28 3.44 12.84
C ASN A 6 -48.90 2.07 12.50
N SER A 7 -49.45 1.86 11.31
CA SER A 7 -50.06 0.58 10.93
C SER A 7 -49.02 -0.53 10.76
N ILE A 8 -47.88 -0.22 10.13
CA ILE A 8 -46.79 -1.18 9.94
C ILE A 8 -46.17 -1.57 11.29
N ILE A 9 -45.94 -0.58 12.17
CA ILE A 9 -45.41 -0.86 13.52
C ILE A 9 -46.36 -1.77 14.31
N GLN A 10 -47.68 -1.61 14.15
CA GLN A 10 -48.63 -2.53 14.76
C GLN A 10 -48.52 -3.95 14.19
N LYS A 11 -48.36 -4.13 12.87
CA LYS A 11 -48.10 -5.45 12.27
C LYS A 11 -46.85 -6.11 12.88
N ILE A 12 -45.77 -5.35 13.01
CA ILE A 12 -44.52 -5.85 13.60
C ILE A 12 -44.74 -6.19 15.08
N LYS A 13 -45.38 -5.31 15.87
CA LYS A 13 -45.69 -5.55 17.29
C LYS A 13 -46.54 -6.81 17.52
N VAL A 14 -47.42 -7.18 16.59
CA VAL A 14 -48.20 -8.43 16.66
C VAL A 14 -47.29 -9.66 16.52
N GLU A 15 -46.31 -9.63 15.63
CA GLU A 15 -45.34 -10.73 15.47
C GLU A 15 -44.38 -10.83 16.66
N LEU A 16 -44.11 -9.71 17.35
CA LEU A 16 -43.10 -9.60 18.39
C LEU A 16 -43.39 -10.38 19.69
N LYS A 17 -44.48 -11.15 19.84
CA LYS A 17 -44.88 -11.93 21.04
C LYS A 17 -43.97 -11.81 22.29
N THR A 18 -42.77 -12.41 22.27
CA THR A 18 -41.77 -12.43 23.36
C THR A 18 -40.46 -11.67 23.05
N SER A 19 -40.35 -11.07 21.87
CA SER A 19 -39.24 -10.25 21.41
C SER A 19 -39.22 -8.90 22.11
N LYS A 20 -38.02 -8.34 22.34
CA LYS A 20 -37.89 -7.01 22.92
C LYS A 20 -37.95 -5.96 21.81
N PHE A 21 -38.63 -4.86 22.12
CA PHE A 21 -38.87 -3.76 21.21
C PHE A 21 -38.59 -2.46 21.92
N TYR A 22 -37.75 -1.62 21.33
CA TYR A 22 -37.37 -0.32 21.87
C TYR A 22 -37.71 0.77 20.86
N GLU A 23 -38.37 1.82 21.34
CA GLU A 23 -38.63 3.03 20.57
C GLU A 23 -37.60 4.11 20.92
N ASN A 24 -37.13 4.85 19.93
CA ASN A 24 -36.21 5.99 20.06
C ASN A 24 -34.95 5.65 20.89
N ALA A 25 -34.33 4.51 20.62
CA ALA A 25 -33.14 4.06 21.32
C ALA A 25 -31.90 4.88 20.90
N VAL A 26 -31.29 5.60 21.84
CA VAL A 26 -30.12 6.45 21.58
C VAL A 26 -28.88 5.65 21.19
N TRP A 27 -28.13 6.13 20.19
CA TRP A 27 -26.95 5.44 19.66
C TRP A 27 -25.82 5.25 20.68
N SER A 28 -25.75 6.11 21.70
CA SER A 28 -24.85 6.00 22.85
C SER A 28 -25.03 4.72 23.68
N ASN A 29 -26.22 4.12 23.64
CA ASN A 29 -26.51 2.83 24.27
C ASN A 29 -26.35 1.65 23.31
N LEU A 30 -26.25 1.91 22.01
CA LEU A 30 -26.23 0.89 20.96
C LEU A 30 -24.83 0.58 20.43
N THR A 31 -23.91 1.56 20.45
CA THR A 31 -22.55 1.48 19.90
C THR A 31 -21.50 1.82 20.95
N THR A 32 -20.27 1.32 20.78
CA THR A 32 -19.18 1.58 21.75
C THR A 32 -18.65 3.01 21.65
N ILE A 33 -18.58 3.59 20.45
CA ILE A 33 -18.20 4.99 20.24
C ILE A 33 -19.26 5.95 20.77
N GLY A 34 -20.54 5.56 20.66
CA GLY A 34 -21.69 6.33 21.16
C GLY A 34 -21.97 7.63 20.43
N ILE A 35 -21.68 7.68 19.13
CA ILE A 35 -21.97 8.82 18.25
C ILE A 35 -23.34 8.60 17.59
N GLY A 36 -24.09 9.69 17.45
CA GLY A 36 -25.38 9.75 16.77
C GLY A 36 -26.54 10.05 17.73
N SER A 37 -27.68 10.39 17.14
CA SER A 37 -28.96 10.64 17.80
C SER A 37 -29.61 9.35 18.32
N TYR A 38 -30.62 8.82 17.62
CA TYR A 38 -31.34 7.61 18.00
C TYR A 38 -31.83 6.81 16.79
N ALA A 39 -31.99 5.51 17.00
CA ALA A 39 -32.73 4.63 16.10
C ALA A 39 -34.20 4.63 16.53
N LYS A 40 -35.12 4.90 15.58
CA LYS A 40 -36.57 4.92 15.90
C LYS A 40 -37.05 3.58 16.45
N PHE A 41 -36.58 2.48 15.88
CA PHE A 41 -36.97 1.14 16.29
C PHE A 41 -35.76 0.20 16.40
N VAL A 42 -35.65 -0.46 17.54
CA VAL A 42 -34.69 -1.56 17.76
C VAL A 42 -35.48 -2.79 18.16
N ILE A 43 -35.19 -3.91 17.50
CA ILE A 43 -35.86 -5.19 17.73
C ILE A 43 -34.83 -6.26 18.10
N GLU A 44 -35.14 -7.01 19.15
CA GLU A 44 -34.41 -8.20 19.55
C GLU A 44 -35.31 -9.43 19.36
N PRO A 45 -35.21 -10.12 18.19
CA PRO A 45 -36.07 -11.27 17.89
C PRO A 45 -35.79 -12.43 18.85
N SER A 46 -36.85 -13.14 19.25
CA SER A 46 -36.75 -14.26 20.17
C SER A 46 -36.18 -15.53 19.53
N ASP A 47 -36.38 -15.71 18.23
CA ASP A 47 -36.06 -16.94 17.49
C ASP A 47 -36.05 -16.69 15.97
N ASP A 48 -35.64 -17.70 15.22
CA ASP A 48 -35.52 -17.69 13.76
C ASP A 48 -36.86 -17.41 13.06
N MET A 49 -37.96 -17.98 13.57
CA MET A 49 -39.29 -17.79 12.97
C MET A 49 -39.73 -16.33 13.08
N THR A 50 -39.53 -15.74 14.25
CA THR A 50 -39.85 -14.33 14.51
C THR A 50 -38.98 -13.41 13.66
N LEU A 51 -37.67 -13.70 13.56
CA LEU A 51 -36.77 -12.96 12.68
C LEU A 51 -37.25 -13.03 11.22
N SER A 52 -37.50 -14.22 10.67
CA SER A 52 -38.00 -14.39 9.30
C SER A 52 -39.30 -13.62 9.04
N SER A 53 -40.27 -13.68 9.95
CA SER A 53 -41.52 -12.91 9.84
C SER A 53 -41.27 -11.40 9.78
N ILE A 54 -40.40 -10.87 10.65
CA ILE A 54 -40.05 -9.44 10.66
C ILE A 54 -39.38 -9.04 9.34
N LEU A 55 -38.41 -9.84 8.86
CA LEU A 55 -37.72 -9.59 7.60
C LEU A 55 -38.70 -9.57 6.42
N LYS A 56 -39.63 -10.52 6.35
CA LYS A 56 -40.69 -10.57 5.32
C LYS A 56 -41.57 -9.32 5.33
N ILE A 57 -41.98 -8.85 6.50
CA ILE A 57 -42.76 -7.61 6.63
C ILE A 57 -41.93 -6.42 6.14
N CYS A 58 -40.68 -6.30 6.58
CA CYS A 58 -39.82 -5.19 6.20
C CYS A 58 -39.53 -5.19 4.70
N HIS A 59 -39.26 -6.35 4.10
CA HIS A 59 -39.03 -6.48 2.67
C HIS A 59 -40.25 -6.06 1.85
N LYS A 60 -41.45 -6.53 2.24
CA LYS A 60 -42.70 -6.20 1.56
C LYS A 60 -43.04 -4.70 1.62
N GLU A 61 -42.72 -4.05 2.73
CA GLU A 61 -43.03 -2.64 2.97
C GLU A 61 -41.82 -1.72 2.68
N GLU A 62 -40.75 -2.26 2.07
CA GLU A 62 -39.51 -1.56 1.70
C GLU A 62 -38.85 -0.80 2.88
N ILE A 63 -38.88 -1.39 4.06
CA ILE A 63 -38.33 -0.79 5.29
C ILE A 63 -36.84 -1.14 5.41
N PRO A 64 -35.95 -0.14 5.52
CA PRO A 64 -34.52 -0.38 5.71
C PRO A 64 -34.23 -1.12 7.02
N ILE A 65 -33.39 -2.16 6.93
CA ILE A 65 -32.92 -2.93 8.08
C ILE A 65 -31.42 -2.73 8.27
N PHE A 66 -31.01 -2.47 9.50
CA PHE A 66 -29.61 -2.45 9.90
C PHE A 66 -29.35 -3.52 10.96
N SER A 67 -28.52 -4.52 10.65
CA SER A 67 -28.13 -5.54 11.62
C SER A 67 -26.99 -5.05 12.50
N LEU A 68 -27.17 -5.11 13.82
CA LEU A 68 -26.23 -4.57 14.79
C LEU A 68 -25.84 -5.61 15.86
N GLY A 69 -24.56 -5.97 15.90
CA GLY A 69 -23.96 -6.76 16.98
C GLY A 69 -23.69 -5.91 18.23
N SER A 70 -22.43 -5.91 18.69
CA SER A 70 -21.99 -5.08 19.82
C SER A 70 -21.89 -3.58 19.50
N GLY A 71 -21.98 -3.21 18.22
CA GLY A 71 -21.78 -1.82 17.77
C GLY A 71 -20.35 -1.31 18.00
N SER A 72 -19.37 -2.23 17.97
CA SER A 72 -17.96 -1.94 18.23
C SER A 72 -17.18 -1.39 17.04
N ASN A 73 -17.82 -1.34 15.87
CA ASN A 73 -17.27 -0.88 14.59
C ASN A 73 -18.30 -0.03 13.82
N VAL A 74 -19.26 0.56 14.54
CA VAL A 74 -20.43 1.24 13.93
C VAL A 74 -20.54 2.66 14.44
N ILE A 75 -20.73 3.60 13.51
CA ILE A 75 -21.03 5.01 13.76
C ILE A 75 -22.53 5.24 13.52
N GLY A 76 -23.24 5.74 14.54
CA GLY A 76 -24.67 6.07 14.44
C GLY A 76 -24.92 7.36 13.65
N THR A 77 -26.19 7.69 13.46
CA THR A 77 -26.63 8.81 12.60
C THR A 77 -26.94 10.07 13.39
N ASP A 78 -26.54 11.25 12.91
CA ASP A 78 -26.88 12.54 13.55
C ASP A 78 -28.38 12.87 13.44
N SER A 79 -29.05 12.36 12.41
CA SER A 79 -30.51 12.40 12.27
C SER A 79 -31.16 11.10 12.77
N PRO A 80 -32.45 11.11 13.18
CA PRO A 80 -33.15 9.90 13.56
C PRO A 80 -33.11 8.84 12.44
N TYR A 81 -32.63 7.63 12.75
CA TYR A 81 -32.62 6.54 11.77
C TYR A 81 -34.04 6.03 11.54
N ASP A 82 -34.54 6.20 10.32
CA ASP A 82 -35.91 5.87 9.89
C ASP A 82 -36.07 4.43 9.36
N GLY A 83 -35.31 3.51 9.94
CA GLY A 83 -35.38 2.08 9.67
C GLY A 83 -35.47 1.26 10.95
N ILE A 84 -35.31 -0.05 10.82
CA ILE A 84 -35.31 -0.99 11.94
C ILE A 84 -33.90 -1.50 12.20
N VAL A 85 -33.45 -1.40 13.45
CA VAL A 85 -32.20 -2.01 13.89
C VAL A 85 -32.50 -3.39 14.48
N ILE A 86 -31.88 -4.44 13.95
CA ILE A 86 -32.02 -5.81 14.46
C ILE A 86 -30.81 -6.15 15.33
N LYS A 87 -31.06 -6.60 16.57
CA LYS A 87 -30.01 -7.05 17.50
C LYS A 87 -30.28 -8.48 17.96
N LEU A 88 -29.34 -9.36 17.68
CA LEU A 88 -29.46 -10.79 17.97
C LEU A 88 -28.97 -11.13 19.39
N LYS A 89 -29.55 -10.52 20.43
CA LYS A 89 -29.06 -10.60 21.83
C LYS A 89 -29.79 -11.57 22.75
N THR A 90 -30.73 -12.33 22.22
CA THR A 90 -31.67 -13.15 22.99
C THR A 90 -31.62 -14.61 22.58
N ASN A 91 -31.94 -15.49 23.53
CA ASN A 91 -32.09 -16.93 23.30
C ASN A 91 -30.91 -17.57 22.55
N ASP A 92 -31.18 -18.33 21.50
CA ASP A 92 -30.16 -19.11 20.79
C ASP A 92 -29.19 -18.25 19.99
N PHE A 93 -29.60 -17.05 19.62
CA PHE A 93 -28.70 -16.09 18.99
C PHE A 93 -27.56 -15.65 19.92
N ALA A 94 -27.73 -15.73 21.24
CA ALA A 94 -26.75 -15.28 22.23
C ALA A 94 -26.18 -16.42 23.08
N LYS A 95 -26.18 -17.66 22.56
CA LYS A 95 -25.69 -18.85 23.28
C LYS A 95 -24.73 -19.70 22.45
N VAL A 96 -23.90 -20.47 23.15
CA VAL A 96 -23.11 -21.57 22.60
C VAL A 96 -23.80 -22.89 22.98
N ARG A 97 -24.15 -23.70 21.99
CA ARG A 97 -24.74 -25.04 22.18
C ARG A 97 -23.72 -26.10 21.77
N PHE A 98 -23.26 -26.89 22.73
CA PHE A 98 -22.25 -27.93 22.51
C PHE A 98 -22.90 -29.24 22.06
N GLY A 99 -22.36 -29.80 20.97
CA GLY A 99 -22.49 -31.21 20.61
C GLY A 99 -21.24 -32.00 20.97
N SER A 100 -21.11 -33.22 20.42
CA SER A 100 -19.97 -34.11 20.70
C SER A 100 -18.68 -33.71 19.94
N LYS A 101 -18.81 -33.21 18.71
CA LYS A 101 -17.70 -32.82 17.83
C LYS A 101 -17.79 -31.38 17.31
N HIS A 102 -18.96 -30.76 17.44
CA HIS A 102 -19.25 -29.44 16.92
C HIS A 102 -20.01 -28.62 17.96
N ALA A 103 -19.96 -27.30 17.86
CA ALA A 103 -20.84 -26.41 18.58
C ALA A 103 -21.55 -25.45 17.63
N THR A 104 -22.81 -25.14 17.93
CA THR A 104 -23.53 -24.04 17.30
C THR A 104 -23.33 -22.79 18.15
N VAL A 105 -22.81 -21.74 17.55
CA VAL A 105 -22.51 -20.48 18.20
C VAL A 105 -23.41 -19.40 17.61
N GLY A 106 -24.31 -18.86 18.43
CA GLY A 106 -25.19 -17.77 18.01
C GLY A 106 -24.42 -16.49 17.64
N ALA A 107 -24.93 -15.77 16.65
CA ALA A 107 -24.28 -14.58 16.08
C ALA A 107 -24.17 -13.39 17.05
N GLY A 108 -24.96 -13.37 18.12
CA GLY A 108 -24.92 -12.41 19.21
C GLY A 108 -23.89 -12.69 20.30
N VAL A 109 -23.33 -13.91 20.34
CA VAL A 109 -22.26 -14.27 21.29
C VAL A 109 -21.04 -13.39 21.02
N THR A 110 -20.48 -12.77 22.06
CA THR A 110 -19.22 -12.02 21.90
C THR A 110 -18.03 -12.96 21.72
N LEU A 111 -16.98 -12.50 21.04
CA LEU A 111 -15.77 -13.32 20.88
C LEU A 111 -15.10 -13.67 22.22
N TYR A 112 -15.23 -12.79 23.22
CA TYR A 112 -14.81 -13.07 24.59
C TYR A 112 -15.64 -14.20 25.22
N GLU A 113 -16.98 -14.12 25.15
CA GLU A 113 -17.87 -15.16 25.68
C GLU A 113 -17.66 -16.50 24.98
N LEU A 114 -17.45 -16.50 23.66
CA LEU A 114 -17.11 -17.71 22.91
C LEU A 114 -15.84 -18.35 23.45
N ALA A 115 -14.75 -17.59 23.52
CA ALA A 115 -13.46 -18.09 23.98
C ALA A 115 -13.53 -18.63 25.41
N VAL A 116 -14.15 -17.87 26.31
CA VAL A 116 -14.31 -18.26 27.72
C VAL A 116 -15.19 -19.51 27.83
N THR A 117 -16.34 -19.53 27.17
CA THR A 117 -17.29 -20.66 27.26
C THR A 117 -16.69 -21.95 26.70
N CYS A 118 -15.97 -21.88 25.57
CA CYS A 118 -15.22 -23.02 25.04
C CYS A 118 -14.14 -23.50 26.00
N ALA A 119 -13.32 -22.59 26.55
CA ALA A 119 -12.27 -22.94 27.51
C ALA A 119 -12.83 -23.65 28.76
N TYR A 120 -13.95 -23.15 29.30
CA TYR A 120 -14.61 -23.77 30.45
C TYR A 120 -15.08 -25.21 30.17
N HIS A 121 -15.47 -25.52 28.94
CA HIS A 121 -15.90 -26.85 28.52
C HIS A 121 -14.76 -27.74 28.00
N GLY A 122 -13.49 -27.30 28.13
CA GLY A 122 -12.32 -28.06 27.71
C GLY A 122 -12.06 -28.02 26.20
N PHE A 123 -12.54 -26.97 25.53
CA PHE A 123 -12.30 -26.73 24.11
C PHE A 123 -11.43 -25.49 23.90
N GLY A 124 -10.52 -25.58 22.93
CA GLY A 124 -9.56 -24.54 22.62
C GLY A 124 -9.78 -23.87 21.26
N GLY A 125 -8.79 -23.08 20.87
CA GLY A 125 -8.72 -22.52 19.53
C GLY A 125 -9.41 -21.16 19.36
N PHE A 126 -9.91 -20.51 20.42
CA PHE A 126 -10.59 -19.21 20.32
C PHE A 126 -9.95 -18.10 21.16
N SER A 127 -8.99 -18.43 22.04
CA SER A 127 -8.43 -17.47 23.01
C SER A 127 -7.85 -16.20 22.38
N LYS A 128 -7.24 -16.31 21.20
CA LYS A 128 -6.67 -15.18 20.45
C LYS A 128 -7.71 -14.15 19.97
N LEU A 129 -8.97 -14.57 19.82
CA LEU A 129 -10.09 -13.70 19.42
C LEU A 129 -10.69 -12.93 20.61
N ALA A 130 -10.45 -13.35 21.86
CA ALA A 130 -11.08 -12.79 23.05
C ALA A 130 -10.80 -11.28 23.25
N GLY A 131 -9.72 -10.77 22.66
CA GLY A 131 -9.37 -9.34 22.70
C GLY A 131 -10.16 -8.47 21.72
N ILE A 132 -10.88 -9.03 20.75
CA ILE A 132 -11.63 -8.26 19.75
C ILE A 132 -13.01 -7.90 20.32
N PRO A 133 -13.36 -6.59 20.42
CA PRO A 133 -14.71 -6.20 20.82
C PRO A 133 -15.65 -6.47 19.65
N GLY A 134 -16.50 -7.49 19.74
CA GLY A 134 -17.44 -7.82 18.68
C GLY A 134 -18.22 -9.09 18.97
N THR A 135 -19.34 -9.26 18.27
CA THR A 135 -20.08 -10.52 18.26
C THR A 135 -19.60 -11.40 17.11
N VAL A 136 -19.93 -12.69 17.18
CA VAL A 136 -19.65 -13.68 16.15
C VAL A 136 -20.19 -13.24 14.78
N GLY A 137 -21.45 -12.76 14.72
CA GLY A 137 -22.05 -12.31 13.46
C GLY A 137 -21.28 -11.17 12.78
N GLY A 138 -20.95 -10.11 13.54
CA GLY A 138 -20.14 -9.01 13.01
C GLY A 138 -18.71 -9.43 12.64
N SER A 139 -18.17 -10.40 13.38
CA SER A 139 -16.83 -10.94 13.14
C SER A 139 -16.75 -11.77 11.88
N LEU A 140 -17.79 -12.54 11.53
CA LEU A 140 -17.86 -13.31 10.29
C LEU A 140 -17.92 -12.42 9.05
N ARG A 141 -18.66 -11.30 9.10
CA ARG A 141 -18.70 -10.32 7.99
C ARG A 141 -17.31 -9.75 7.68
N THR A 142 -16.55 -9.48 8.73
CA THR A 142 -15.23 -8.84 8.61
C THR A 142 -14.08 -9.83 8.67
N ASN A 143 -14.33 -11.14 8.72
CA ASN A 143 -13.31 -12.14 9.06
C ASN A 143 -12.36 -11.67 10.18
N ALA A 144 -12.94 -11.31 11.32
CA ALA A 144 -12.18 -10.72 12.42
C ALA A 144 -11.08 -11.66 12.90
N GLY A 145 -9.92 -11.09 13.20
CA GLY A 145 -8.72 -11.85 13.49
C GLY A 145 -7.64 -11.03 14.17
N ARG A 146 -6.81 -11.71 14.97
CA ARG A 146 -5.71 -11.17 15.77
C ARG A 146 -4.71 -12.28 16.11
N LEU A 147 -3.43 -11.93 16.29
CA LEU A 147 -2.37 -12.85 16.72
C LEU A 147 -2.23 -14.10 15.83
N GLY A 148 -2.40 -13.91 14.51
CA GLY A 148 -2.27 -14.96 13.50
C GLY A 148 -3.45 -15.93 13.42
N MET A 149 -4.57 -15.62 14.08
CA MET A 149 -5.82 -16.38 14.00
C MET A 149 -6.94 -15.48 13.47
N SER A 150 -7.80 -16.04 12.62
CA SER A 150 -9.05 -15.42 12.17
C SER A 150 -10.25 -16.28 12.56
N ILE A 151 -11.45 -15.70 12.65
CA ILE A 151 -12.67 -16.45 12.97
C ILE A 151 -12.95 -17.55 11.93
N SER A 152 -12.59 -17.31 10.65
CA SER A 152 -12.72 -18.29 9.58
C SER A 152 -12.04 -19.63 9.86
N ASP A 153 -10.98 -19.63 10.66
CA ASP A 153 -10.17 -20.83 10.93
C ASP A 153 -10.98 -21.91 11.68
N ALA A 154 -12.09 -21.53 12.32
CA ALA A 154 -12.95 -22.43 13.08
C ALA A 154 -14.29 -22.73 12.41
N VAL A 155 -14.64 -22.04 11.31
CA VAL A 155 -15.98 -22.12 10.69
C VAL A 155 -16.13 -23.41 9.89
N VAL A 156 -17.18 -24.17 10.21
CA VAL A 156 -17.66 -25.29 9.40
C VAL A 156 -18.82 -24.83 8.52
N ASP A 157 -19.85 -24.23 9.11
CA ASP A 157 -21.01 -23.70 8.39
C ASP A 157 -21.43 -22.35 8.98
N ILE A 158 -22.13 -21.56 8.17
CA ILE A 158 -22.76 -20.32 8.57
C ILE A 158 -24.23 -20.40 8.20
N VAL A 159 -25.10 -19.99 9.13
CA VAL A 159 -26.54 -19.92 8.92
C VAL A 159 -27.05 -18.52 9.16
N GLY A 160 -28.12 -18.16 8.46
CA GLY A 160 -28.73 -16.85 8.53
C GLY A 160 -30.03 -16.77 7.75
N PHE A 161 -30.47 -15.54 7.52
CA PHE A 161 -31.63 -15.23 6.70
C PHE A 161 -31.29 -14.11 5.72
N THR A 162 -31.75 -14.21 4.49
CA THR A 162 -31.75 -13.07 3.56
C THR A 162 -32.73 -12.00 4.03
N LEU A 163 -32.57 -10.75 3.57
CA LEU A 163 -33.42 -9.62 4.00
C LEU A 163 -34.90 -9.76 3.56
N ASP A 164 -35.21 -10.63 2.61
CA ASP A 164 -36.58 -11.05 2.26
C ASP A 164 -37.15 -12.12 3.22
N GLY A 165 -36.35 -12.56 4.19
CA GLY A 165 -36.70 -13.49 5.24
C GLY A 165 -36.59 -14.96 4.87
N GLU A 166 -35.92 -15.31 3.76
CA GLU A 166 -35.65 -16.69 3.39
C GLU A 166 -34.41 -17.25 4.12
N PRO A 167 -34.40 -18.54 4.52
CA PRO A 167 -33.23 -19.16 5.14
C PRO A 167 -32.02 -19.16 4.21
N TRP A 168 -30.84 -18.93 4.78
CA TRP A 168 -29.57 -18.96 4.07
C TRP A 168 -28.54 -19.82 4.84
N ILE A 169 -27.81 -20.64 4.10
CA ILE A 169 -26.72 -21.47 4.62
C ILE A 169 -25.56 -21.47 3.64
N ALA A 170 -24.34 -21.51 4.16
CA ALA A 170 -23.13 -21.75 3.38
C ALA A 170 -22.11 -22.53 4.20
N GLU A 171 -21.38 -23.44 3.54
CA GLU A 171 -20.21 -24.06 4.15
C GLU A 171 -19.10 -23.01 4.26
N GLY A 172 -18.27 -23.12 5.30
CA GLY A 172 -17.11 -22.25 5.50
C GLY A 172 -16.14 -22.28 4.32
N THR A 173 -16.08 -23.39 3.59
CA THR A 173 -15.29 -23.59 2.37
C THR A 173 -15.86 -22.87 1.14
N ASP A 174 -17.16 -22.56 1.14
CA ASP A 174 -17.80 -21.80 0.06
C ASP A 174 -17.58 -20.28 0.21
N ILE A 175 -17.19 -19.85 1.41
CA ILE A 175 -16.91 -18.45 1.70
C ILE A 175 -15.46 -18.10 1.32
N LYS A 176 -15.31 -17.09 0.46
CA LYS A 176 -14.01 -16.49 0.17
C LYS A 176 -13.61 -15.57 1.31
N TRP A 177 -12.79 -16.10 2.21
CA TRP A 177 -12.19 -15.36 3.32
C TRP A 177 -11.04 -14.49 2.84
N GLY A 178 -10.95 -13.26 3.34
CA GLY A 178 -9.81 -12.37 3.12
C GLY A 178 -9.49 -11.54 4.36
N TYR A 179 -8.42 -10.75 4.28
CA TYR A 179 -8.10 -9.82 5.35
C TYR A 179 -9.22 -8.78 5.50
N ARG A 180 -9.86 -8.76 6.68
CA ARG A 180 -10.94 -7.81 7.01
C ARG A 180 -12.12 -7.84 6.02
N ARG A 181 -12.44 -9.02 5.46
CA ARG A 181 -13.56 -9.24 4.52
C ARG A 181 -13.98 -10.71 4.42
N SER A 182 -15.23 -10.95 4.04
CA SER A 182 -15.75 -12.25 3.58
C SER A 182 -16.68 -12.07 2.38
N SER A 183 -16.96 -13.14 1.64
CA SER A 183 -17.93 -13.12 0.54
C SER A 183 -19.37 -13.41 0.96
N ILE A 184 -19.68 -13.29 2.26
CA ILE A 184 -21.05 -13.46 2.75
C ILE A 184 -21.91 -12.35 2.15
N PRO A 185 -23.04 -12.64 1.49
CA PRO A 185 -23.87 -11.63 0.82
C PRO A 185 -24.32 -10.51 1.77
N GLU A 186 -24.30 -9.25 1.31
CA GLU A 186 -24.67 -8.08 2.11
C GLU A 186 -26.13 -8.14 2.59
N ASN A 187 -27.01 -8.77 1.80
CA ASN A 187 -28.42 -8.97 2.13
C ASN A 187 -28.68 -10.15 3.08
N VAL A 188 -27.68 -10.71 3.76
CA VAL A 188 -27.85 -11.80 4.73
C VAL A 188 -27.60 -11.33 6.16
N ILE A 189 -28.53 -11.61 7.07
CA ILE A 189 -28.32 -11.52 8.51
C ILE A 189 -27.85 -12.88 9.04
N ILE A 190 -26.61 -12.95 9.51
CA ILE A 190 -26.03 -14.15 10.10
C ILE A 190 -26.67 -14.38 11.48
N THR A 191 -27.19 -15.57 11.73
CA THR A 191 -27.82 -15.95 13.00
C THR A 191 -26.96 -16.88 13.84
N ALA A 192 -26.12 -17.72 13.22
CA ALA A 192 -25.15 -18.55 13.92
C ALA A 192 -24.01 -19.02 12.99
N MET A 193 -22.96 -19.57 13.59
CA MET A 193 -21.98 -20.44 12.92
C MET A 193 -21.93 -21.80 13.59
N ILE A 194 -21.57 -22.82 12.82
CA ILE A 194 -21.15 -24.12 13.35
C ILE A 194 -19.63 -24.16 13.32
N VAL A 195 -19.04 -24.57 14.44
CA VAL A 195 -17.60 -24.73 14.60
C VAL A 195 -17.24 -26.14 14.99
N LYS A 196 -16.06 -26.58 14.57
CA LYS A 196 -15.46 -27.83 15.05
C LYS A 196 -14.87 -27.60 16.44
N LEU A 197 -15.11 -28.55 17.34
CA LEU A 197 -14.59 -28.50 18.70
C LEU A 197 -13.24 -29.22 18.78
N GLU A 198 -12.21 -28.50 19.21
CA GLU A 198 -10.89 -29.06 19.47
C GLU A 198 -10.63 -29.10 20.97
N LYS A 199 -10.28 -30.28 21.50
CA LYS A 199 -10.00 -30.43 22.93
C LYS A 199 -8.73 -29.67 23.29
N ASN A 200 -8.77 -28.92 24.38
CA ASN A 200 -7.58 -28.26 24.93
C ASN A 200 -7.68 -28.13 26.45
N GLU A 201 -6.55 -27.87 27.10
CA GLU A 201 -6.51 -27.66 28.54
C GLU A 201 -7.10 -26.30 28.90
N LYS A 202 -8.11 -26.31 29.77
CA LYS A 202 -8.78 -25.09 30.27
C LYS A 202 -7.79 -24.06 30.82
N SER A 203 -6.80 -24.50 31.59
CA SER A 203 -5.81 -23.61 32.22
C SER A 203 -4.99 -22.82 31.19
N ALA A 204 -4.60 -23.48 30.10
CA ALA A 204 -3.85 -22.91 28.99
C ALA A 204 -4.68 -21.88 28.22
N GLU A 205 -5.92 -22.23 27.87
CA GLU A 205 -6.83 -21.30 27.18
C GLU A 205 -7.17 -20.08 28.03
N CYS A 206 -7.46 -20.26 29.32
CA CYS A 206 -7.69 -19.13 30.24
C CYS A 206 -6.46 -18.23 30.35
N SER A 207 -5.25 -18.79 30.37
CA SER A 207 -4.00 -18.02 30.40
C SER A 207 -3.82 -17.19 29.11
N SER A 208 -4.06 -17.81 27.96
CA SER A 208 -4.02 -17.15 26.64
C SER A 208 -5.05 -16.02 26.52
N ILE A 209 -6.29 -16.24 27.00
CA ILE A 209 -7.34 -15.20 27.04
C ILE A 209 -6.87 -14.00 27.90
N ASN A 210 -6.34 -14.26 29.09
CA ASN A 210 -5.85 -13.21 29.99
C ASN A 210 -4.70 -12.41 29.36
N GLU A 211 -3.77 -13.07 28.67
CA GLU A 211 -2.71 -12.41 27.92
C GLU A 211 -3.27 -11.51 26.80
N CYS A 212 -4.25 -12.01 26.04
CA CYS A 212 -4.91 -11.25 24.98
C CYS A 212 -5.58 -9.98 25.50
N LEU A 213 -6.25 -10.06 26.65
CA LEU A 213 -6.89 -8.91 27.31
C LEU A 213 -5.86 -7.92 27.86
N LYS A 214 -4.79 -8.41 28.50
CA LYS A 214 -3.67 -7.55 28.95
C LYS A 214 -3.04 -6.80 27.78
N ASN A 215 -2.78 -7.49 26.67
CA ASN A 215 -2.22 -6.87 25.47
C ASN A 215 -3.16 -5.79 24.90
N ARG A 216 -4.47 -6.06 24.84
CA ARG A 216 -5.46 -5.06 24.39
C ARG A 216 -5.44 -3.82 25.30
N ASN A 217 -5.54 -4.01 26.62
CA ASN A 217 -5.59 -2.91 27.59
C ASN A 217 -4.33 -2.04 27.58
N LYS A 218 -3.20 -2.58 27.11
CA LYS A 218 -1.94 -1.84 26.97
C LYS A 218 -1.94 -0.88 25.77
N TYR A 219 -2.53 -1.29 24.64
CA TYR A 219 -2.37 -0.58 23.37
C TYR A 219 -3.64 0.14 22.87
N TYR A 220 -4.81 -0.14 23.45
CA TYR A 220 -6.07 0.43 23.01
C TYR A 220 -6.46 1.62 23.91
N PRO A 221 -7.08 2.68 23.36
CA PRO A 221 -7.64 3.75 24.17
C PRO A 221 -8.73 3.25 25.10
N LYS A 222 -8.87 3.91 26.25
CA LYS A 222 -9.89 3.60 27.28
C LYS A 222 -11.18 4.35 27.02
N GLU A 223 -11.07 5.49 26.35
CA GLU A 223 -12.17 6.34 25.89
C GLU A 223 -13.06 5.58 24.90
N ARG A 224 -14.30 6.05 24.74
CA ARG A 224 -15.24 5.44 23.79
C ARG A 224 -14.67 5.51 22.39
N ASN A 225 -14.65 4.37 21.68
CA ASN A 225 -14.09 4.25 20.33
C ASN A 225 -14.85 3.18 19.52
N ALA A 226 -14.69 3.21 18.18
CA ALA A 226 -15.26 2.24 17.24
C ALA A 226 -14.22 1.25 16.70
N GLY A 227 -13.12 1.00 17.43
CA GLY A 227 -12.02 0.21 16.90
C GLY A 227 -11.14 0.98 15.90
N CYS A 228 -10.42 0.23 15.08
CA CYS A 228 -9.59 0.78 14.01
C CYS A 228 -10.48 1.46 12.95
N ILE A 229 -10.15 2.69 12.58
CA ILE A 229 -10.89 3.44 11.56
C ILE A 229 -10.61 2.87 10.16
N PHE A 230 -9.34 2.51 9.89
CA PHE A 230 -8.87 2.06 8.59
C PHE A 230 -8.21 0.68 8.66
N LYS A 231 -8.36 -0.08 7.58
CA LYS A 231 -7.66 -1.35 7.35
C LYS A 231 -6.18 -1.08 7.12
N ASN A 232 -5.32 -2.04 7.46
CA ASN A 232 -3.92 -1.98 7.05
C ASN A 232 -3.82 -2.18 5.52
N PRO A 233 -3.12 -1.29 4.79
CA PRO A 233 -2.97 -1.41 3.33
C PRO A 233 -2.24 -2.68 2.90
N ALA A 234 -1.18 -3.06 3.64
CA ALA A 234 -0.37 -4.24 3.34
C ALA A 234 0.28 -4.82 4.58
N GLN A 235 0.83 -6.03 4.46
CA GLN A 235 1.60 -6.66 5.53
C GLN A 235 2.84 -5.82 5.87
N GLY A 236 3.02 -5.50 7.16
CA GLY A 236 4.10 -4.62 7.63
C GLY A 236 3.80 -3.12 7.54
N TYR A 237 2.68 -2.74 6.92
CA TYR A 237 2.24 -1.35 6.78
C TYR A 237 0.99 -1.11 7.63
N GLY A 238 1.19 -0.83 8.92
CA GLY A 238 0.08 -0.54 9.82
C GLY A 238 -0.53 0.84 9.54
N ALA A 239 -1.85 0.91 9.34
CA ALA A 239 -2.55 2.18 9.14
C ALA A 239 -2.28 3.17 10.28
N GLY A 240 -2.23 2.68 11.53
CA GLY A 240 -1.85 3.52 12.68
C GLY A 240 -0.48 4.19 12.55
N LYS A 241 0.52 3.50 12.00
CA LYS A 241 1.86 4.09 11.77
C LYS A 241 1.82 5.15 10.67
N LEU A 242 1.07 4.91 9.60
CA LEU A 242 0.90 5.88 8.51
C LEU A 242 0.21 7.16 8.97
N ILE A 243 -0.83 7.03 9.80
CA ILE A 243 -1.57 8.15 10.39
C ILE A 243 -0.67 8.95 11.35
N ASP A 244 0.20 8.27 12.10
CA ASP A 244 1.18 8.92 12.99
C ASP A 244 2.26 9.68 12.19
N ILE A 245 2.84 9.07 11.15
CA ILE A 245 3.80 9.73 10.23
C ILE A 245 3.18 10.93 9.51
N ALA A 246 1.88 10.87 9.22
CA ALA A 246 1.14 11.99 8.64
C ALA A 246 0.92 13.14 9.63
N GLY A 247 1.18 12.94 10.93
CA GLY A 247 1.01 13.96 11.95
C GLY A 247 -0.42 14.09 12.48
N CYS A 248 -1.27 13.08 12.24
CA CYS A 248 -2.68 13.13 12.63
C CYS A 248 -2.94 12.68 14.08
N LYS A 249 -1.94 12.15 14.78
CA LYS A 249 -2.11 11.70 16.17
C LYS A 249 -2.45 12.88 17.09
N GLY A 250 -3.52 12.76 17.87
CA GLY A 250 -4.02 13.85 18.71
C GLY A 250 -4.80 14.94 17.95
N LEU A 251 -4.97 14.83 16.62
CA LEU A 251 -5.73 15.78 15.82
C LEU A 251 -7.19 15.84 16.30
N VAL A 252 -7.73 17.05 16.42
CA VAL A 252 -9.10 17.32 16.85
C VAL A 252 -9.83 18.07 15.73
N LEU A 253 -11.04 17.62 15.42
CA LEU A 253 -11.96 18.31 14.51
C LEU A 253 -13.38 18.17 15.05
N GLY A 254 -14.04 19.31 15.29
CA GLY A 254 -15.33 19.33 15.97
C GLY A 254 -15.24 18.68 17.35
N GLY A 255 -16.16 17.79 17.67
CA GLY A 255 -16.11 16.99 18.89
C GLY A 255 -15.26 15.71 18.79
N ALA A 256 -14.70 15.36 17.63
CA ALA A 256 -13.95 14.12 17.43
C ALA A 256 -12.43 14.32 17.59
N LYS A 257 -11.73 13.32 18.15
CA LYS A 257 -10.28 13.37 18.37
C LYS A 257 -9.60 12.06 17.98
N VAL A 258 -8.45 12.14 17.33
CA VAL A 258 -7.56 10.99 17.13
C VAL A 258 -6.86 10.66 18.45
N SER A 259 -6.90 9.39 18.86
CA SER A 259 -6.35 8.93 20.13
C SER A 259 -4.85 9.24 20.28
N ASP A 260 -4.47 9.72 21.47
CA ASP A 260 -3.07 9.88 21.88
C ASP A 260 -2.39 8.54 22.17
N VAL A 261 -3.15 7.46 22.33
CA VAL A 261 -2.63 6.11 22.56
C VAL A 261 -2.32 5.43 21.24
N HIS A 262 -3.29 5.41 20.31
CA HIS A 262 -3.17 4.70 19.04
C HIS A 262 -3.81 5.47 17.88
N ALA A 263 -2.99 5.96 16.92
CA ALA A 263 -3.43 6.90 15.89
C ALA A 263 -4.54 6.37 14.95
N ASN A 264 -4.71 5.05 14.78
CA ASN A 264 -5.83 4.49 14.02
C ASN A 264 -7.18 4.46 14.77
N PHE A 265 -7.30 5.11 15.91
CA PHE A 265 -8.54 5.19 16.69
C PHE A 265 -8.98 6.63 16.81
N ILE A 266 -10.26 6.89 16.52
CA ILE A 266 -10.93 8.12 16.93
C ILE A 266 -11.67 7.82 18.24
N VAL A 267 -11.49 8.70 19.21
CA VAL A 267 -12.11 8.64 20.53
C VAL A 267 -13.18 9.71 20.66
N ASN A 268 -14.18 9.42 21.51
CA ASN A 268 -15.30 10.30 21.80
C ASN A 268 -15.49 10.46 23.31
N ASP A 269 -15.50 11.71 23.79
CA ASP A 269 -15.80 12.08 25.18
C ASP A 269 -17.28 12.52 25.35
N ASN A 270 -18.18 11.94 24.56
CA ASN A 270 -19.62 12.23 24.45
C ASN A 270 -19.96 13.61 23.88
N ASN A 271 -19.11 14.16 23.01
CA ASN A 271 -19.36 15.44 22.33
C ASN A 271 -19.21 15.36 20.81
N SER A 272 -18.85 14.21 20.25
CA SER A 272 -18.69 14.05 18.79
C SER A 272 -20.02 13.75 18.10
N SER A 273 -20.25 14.40 16.96
CA SER A 273 -21.32 14.03 16.03
C SER A 273 -20.82 13.07 14.94
N GLU A 274 -21.73 12.46 14.17
CA GLU A 274 -21.42 11.66 12.99
C GLU A 274 -20.60 12.47 11.98
N LYS A 275 -21.02 13.72 11.74
CA LYS A 275 -20.32 14.66 10.87
C LYS A 275 -18.88 14.92 11.35
N ASP A 276 -18.67 15.17 12.64
CA ASP A 276 -17.33 15.41 13.18
C ASP A 276 -16.40 14.21 12.94
N PHE A 277 -16.91 13.00 13.19
CA PHE A 277 -16.16 11.76 12.96
C PHE A 277 -15.81 11.62 11.47
N LEU A 278 -16.78 11.82 10.58
CA LEU A 278 -16.58 11.70 9.14
C LEU A 278 -15.55 12.72 8.64
N GLU A 279 -15.67 13.99 9.04
CA GLU A 279 -14.74 15.05 8.64
C GLU A 279 -13.33 14.76 9.14
N LEU A 280 -13.18 14.30 10.39
CA LEU A 280 -11.86 13.90 10.92
C LEU A 280 -11.28 12.70 10.18
N ALA A 281 -12.09 11.67 9.89
CA ALA A 281 -11.65 10.50 9.14
C ALA A 281 -11.22 10.87 7.71
N MET A 282 -11.96 11.76 7.05
CA MET A 282 -11.63 12.29 5.74
C MET A 282 -10.31 13.09 5.74
N GLU A 283 -10.10 13.93 6.76
CA GLU A 283 -8.86 14.68 6.91
C GLU A 283 -7.66 13.74 7.13
N ILE A 284 -7.84 12.66 7.89
CA ILE A 284 -6.81 11.61 8.05
C ILE A 284 -6.46 11.00 6.69
N LYS A 285 -7.45 10.59 5.88
CA LYS A 285 -7.20 10.04 4.53
C LYS A 285 -6.40 11.02 3.67
N ARG A 286 -6.78 12.30 3.69
CA ARG A 286 -6.14 13.36 2.90
C ARG A 286 -4.67 13.56 3.30
N GLN A 287 -4.39 13.69 4.60
CA GLN A 287 -3.01 13.89 5.08
C GLN A 287 -2.13 12.67 4.84
N VAL A 288 -2.66 11.46 5.07
CA VAL A 288 -1.91 10.21 4.80
C VAL A 288 -1.59 10.09 3.32
N LEU A 289 -2.56 10.31 2.43
CA LEU A 289 -2.32 10.29 1.00
C LEU A 289 -1.31 11.35 0.58
N GLN A 290 -1.43 12.58 1.10
CA GLN A 290 -0.51 13.67 0.77
C GLN A 290 0.94 13.37 1.19
N LYS A 291 1.13 12.73 2.36
CA LYS A 291 2.44 12.49 2.96
C LYS A 291 3.09 11.18 2.50
N THR A 292 2.29 10.17 2.17
CA THR A 292 2.78 8.80 1.91
C THR A 292 2.40 8.27 0.53
N GLY A 293 1.49 8.93 -0.18
CA GLY A 293 0.96 8.43 -1.45
C GLY A 293 0.13 7.15 -1.32
N ILE A 294 -0.31 6.77 -0.12
CA ILE A 294 -1.12 5.58 0.14
C ILE A 294 -2.57 5.97 0.43
N TYR A 295 -3.52 5.31 -0.22
CA TYR A 295 -4.94 5.39 0.07
C TYR A 295 -5.29 4.46 1.26
N LEU A 296 -5.97 5.01 2.26
CA LEU A 296 -6.51 4.22 3.36
C LEU A 296 -7.94 3.76 3.05
N SER A 297 -8.20 2.47 3.26
CA SER A 297 -9.53 1.88 3.12
C SER A 297 -10.25 1.85 4.48
N PRO A 298 -11.49 2.32 4.59
CA PRO A 298 -12.22 2.31 5.85
C PRO A 298 -12.49 0.88 6.36
N GLU A 299 -12.44 0.72 7.67
CA GLU A 299 -12.86 -0.48 8.41
C GLU A 299 -14.17 -0.23 9.17
N VAL A 300 -14.37 0.98 9.68
CA VAL A 300 -15.62 1.40 10.36
C VAL A 300 -16.82 1.47 9.42
N VAL A 301 -17.99 1.18 9.97
CA VAL A 301 -19.27 1.18 9.23
C VAL A 301 -20.14 2.33 9.72
N PHE A 302 -20.58 3.18 8.79
CA PHE A 302 -21.63 4.17 9.06
C PHE A 302 -23.00 3.55 8.82
N VAL A 303 -23.95 3.90 9.69
CA VAL A 303 -25.36 3.57 9.49
C VAL A 303 -25.96 4.42 8.37
N ASP A 304 -25.55 5.69 8.24
CA ASP A 304 -25.91 6.52 7.09
C ASP A 304 -25.12 6.09 5.85
N ASP A 305 -25.83 5.74 4.80
CA ASP A 305 -25.23 5.28 3.54
C ASP A 305 -24.42 6.40 2.88
N LYS A 306 -24.84 7.68 3.00
CA LYS A 306 -24.10 8.80 2.40
C LYS A 306 -22.76 9.02 3.08
N SER A 307 -22.71 9.02 4.40
CA SER A 307 -21.45 9.06 5.16
C SER A 307 -20.54 7.87 4.82
N ARG A 308 -21.10 6.66 4.69
CA ARG A 308 -20.37 5.45 4.31
C ARG A 308 -19.76 5.55 2.91
N GLU A 309 -20.56 5.96 1.93
CA GLU A 309 -20.13 6.14 0.54
C GLU A 309 -19.08 7.22 0.43
N LYS A 310 -19.27 8.36 1.11
CA LYS A 310 -18.29 9.45 1.12
C LYS A 310 -16.93 9.00 1.64
N LEU A 311 -16.89 8.34 2.81
CA LEU A 311 -15.62 7.87 3.39
C LEU A 311 -14.96 6.78 2.53
N SER A 312 -15.75 5.96 1.83
CA SER A 312 -15.24 4.89 0.98
C SER A 312 -14.67 5.42 -0.34
N ASN A 313 -15.33 6.41 -0.94
CA ASN A 313 -15.04 6.85 -2.29
C ASN A 313 -14.15 8.10 -2.37
N GLU A 314 -13.95 8.84 -1.27
CA GLU A 314 -13.17 10.08 -1.28
C GLU A 314 -11.93 10.01 -0.36
N PRO A 315 -10.73 10.46 -0.78
CA PRO A 315 -10.38 10.76 -2.17
C PRO A 315 -10.44 9.50 -3.04
N LYS A 316 -10.86 9.67 -4.29
CA LYS A 316 -10.99 8.57 -5.26
C LYS A 316 -9.60 8.08 -5.67
N PRO A 317 -9.32 6.77 -5.61
CA PRO A 317 -8.07 6.22 -6.13
C PRO A 317 -7.87 6.51 -7.62
N PHE A 318 -6.62 6.82 -7.99
CA PHE A 318 -6.25 7.01 -9.39
C PHE A 318 -6.17 5.67 -10.13
N ASN A 319 -6.55 5.70 -11.40
CA ASN A 319 -6.37 4.64 -12.38
C ASN A 319 -5.01 4.82 -13.05
N VAL A 320 -4.10 3.89 -12.78
CA VAL A 320 -2.72 3.93 -13.25
C VAL A 320 -2.53 2.93 -14.38
N LEU A 321 -2.06 3.41 -15.54
CA LEU A 321 -1.58 2.55 -16.60
C LEU A 321 -0.07 2.29 -16.40
N LEU A 322 0.28 1.07 -16.03
CA LEU A 322 1.66 0.62 -15.88
C LEU A 322 2.18 0.12 -17.23
N LEU A 323 3.14 0.82 -17.82
CA LEU A 323 3.80 0.40 -19.07
C LEU A 323 5.05 -0.41 -18.75
N LYS A 324 5.14 -1.61 -19.33
CA LYS A 324 6.25 -2.56 -19.15
C LYS A 324 6.71 -3.16 -20.47
N GLY A 325 7.83 -3.87 -20.45
CA GLY A 325 8.38 -4.55 -21.62
C GLY A 325 9.47 -3.74 -22.31
N GLY A 326 9.18 -3.19 -23.48
CA GLY A 326 10.14 -2.56 -24.38
C GLY A 326 10.74 -3.54 -25.38
N ASN A 327 11.61 -3.03 -26.25
CA ASN A 327 12.33 -3.78 -27.29
C ASN A 327 13.85 -3.81 -27.06
N SER A 328 14.32 -3.42 -25.86
CA SER A 328 15.72 -3.42 -25.47
C SER A 328 16.15 -4.79 -24.92
N HIS A 329 17.47 -4.98 -24.78
CA HIS A 329 18.03 -6.13 -24.06
C HIS A 329 17.65 -6.14 -22.55
N GLU A 330 17.18 -5.02 -22.00
CA GLU A 330 16.78 -4.85 -20.61
C GLU A 330 15.29 -5.16 -20.36
N ARG A 331 14.57 -5.64 -21.39
CA ARG A 331 13.16 -6.05 -21.29
C ARG A 331 12.86 -6.99 -20.10
N PRO A 332 13.66 -8.01 -19.77
CA PRO A 332 13.39 -8.86 -18.60
C PRO A 332 13.35 -8.08 -17.27
N VAL A 333 14.24 -7.09 -17.12
CA VAL A 333 14.31 -6.22 -15.93
C VAL A 333 13.07 -5.32 -15.85
N SER A 334 12.56 -4.88 -17.00
CA SER A 334 11.33 -4.08 -17.07
C SER A 334 10.12 -4.88 -16.59
N LEU A 335 10.01 -6.14 -17.02
CA LEU A 335 8.92 -7.03 -16.60
C LEU A 335 8.97 -7.33 -15.10
N GLU A 336 10.16 -7.64 -14.56
CA GLU A 336 10.34 -7.87 -13.11
C GLU A 336 10.01 -6.61 -12.29
N SER A 337 10.51 -5.45 -12.73
CA SER A 337 10.24 -4.17 -12.09
C SER A 337 8.74 -3.86 -12.09
N ALA A 338 8.04 -4.15 -13.18
CA ALA A 338 6.61 -3.92 -13.30
C ALA A 338 5.79 -4.80 -12.34
N GLU A 339 6.16 -6.06 -12.11
CA GLU A 339 5.50 -6.90 -11.11
C GLU A 339 5.64 -6.36 -9.69
N GLY A 340 6.81 -5.78 -9.36
CA GLY A 340 7.04 -5.08 -8.11
C GLY A 340 6.14 -3.84 -7.98
N VAL A 341 6.19 -2.94 -8.95
CA VAL A 341 5.46 -1.67 -8.95
C VAL A 341 3.94 -1.91 -8.96
N SER A 342 3.46 -2.87 -9.76
CA SER A 342 2.03 -3.22 -9.84
C SER A 342 1.50 -3.65 -8.46
N ARG A 343 2.20 -4.58 -7.78
CA ARG A 343 1.81 -5.01 -6.43
C ARG A 343 1.85 -3.84 -5.45
N ALA A 344 2.90 -3.04 -5.47
CA ALA A 344 3.05 -1.90 -4.57
C ALA A 344 1.95 -0.85 -4.76
N LEU A 345 1.56 -0.54 -5.99
CA LEU A 345 0.47 0.39 -6.27
C LEU A 345 -0.90 -0.18 -5.89
N ASN A 346 -1.16 -1.47 -6.16
CA ASN A 346 -2.39 -2.12 -5.70
C ASN A 346 -2.49 -2.11 -4.17
N ASP A 347 -1.40 -2.44 -3.47
CA ASP A 347 -1.32 -2.39 -2.01
C ASP A 347 -1.44 -0.96 -1.45
N ALA A 348 -0.96 0.04 -2.19
CA ALA A 348 -1.15 1.45 -1.87
C ALA A 348 -2.58 1.96 -2.17
N GLY A 349 -3.45 1.10 -2.73
CA GLY A 349 -4.86 1.35 -2.98
C GLY A 349 -5.20 1.98 -4.34
N TYR A 350 -4.29 1.96 -5.32
CA TYR A 350 -4.53 2.44 -6.70
C TYR A 350 -5.21 1.36 -7.56
N ASN A 351 -5.87 1.78 -8.64
CA ASN A 351 -6.39 0.86 -9.65
C ASN A 351 -5.35 0.69 -10.77
N VAL A 352 -4.67 -0.45 -10.84
CA VAL A 352 -3.56 -0.65 -11.78
C VAL A 352 -4.01 -1.47 -12.99
N LYS A 353 -3.74 -0.96 -14.19
CA LYS A 353 -3.84 -1.69 -15.46
C LYS A 353 -2.44 -1.82 -16.04
N GLU A 354 -2.05 -3.03 -16.42
CA GLU A 354 -0.73 -3.27 -17.02
C GLU A 354 -0.83 -3.36 -18.54
N TYR A 355 0.19 -2.85 -19.22
CA TYR A 355 0.31 -2.99 -20.68
C TYR A 355 1.77 -3.26 -21.07
N ASP A 356 1.97 -4.34 -21.83
CA ASP A 356 3.28 -4.69 -22.40
C ASP A 356 3.44 -4.01 -23.76
N ILE A 357 4.32 -3.01 -23.79
CA ILE A 357 4.55 -2.16 -24.96
C ILE A 357 5.85 -2.58 -25.65
N VAL A 358 5.82 -2.71 -26.97
CA VAL A 358 6.99 -3.12 -27.79
C VAL A 358 7.51 -2.02 -28.71
N GLU A 359 6.70 -0.97 -28.91
CA GLU A 359 7.00 0.20 -29.72
C GLU A 359 6.52 1.46 -28.99
N PRO A 360 7.11 2.65 -29.19
CA PRO A 360 6.70 3.90 -28.51
C PRO A 360 5.36 4.46 -29.03
N LEU A 361 4.34 3.63 -29.16
CA LEU A 361 3.02 3.97 -29.64
C LEU A 361 1.99 3.85 -28.51
N ILE A 362 1.42 4.98 -28.11
CA ILE A 362 0.27 5.04 -27.21
C ILE A 362 -0.99 5.21 -28.03
N THR A 363 -2.06 4.50 -27.67
CA THR A 363 -3.35 4.57 -28.36
C THR A 363 -4.43 5.06 -27.40
N GLN A 364 -5.48 5.69 -27.94
CA GLN A 364 -6.59 6.19 -27.13
C GLN A 364 -7.23 5.09 -26.27
N LYS A 365 -7.34 3.87 -26.81
CA LYS A 365 -7.87 2.70 -26.12
C LYS A 365 -7.04 2.28 -24.90
N MET A 366 -5.72 2.50 -24.94
CA MET A 366 -4.87 2.23 -23.78
C MET A 366 -5.19 3.19 -22.63
N LEU A 367 -5.47 4.45 -22.97
CA LEU A 367 -5.71 5.57 -22.06
C LEU A 367 -7.16 5.71 -21.59
N GLU A 368 -8.08 4.85 -22.05
CA GLU A 368 -9.45 4.83 -21.55
C GLU A 368 -9.49 4.62 -20.04
N ASN A 369 -10.11 5.55 -19.32
CA ASN A 369 -10.21 5.58 -17.85
C ASN A 369 -8.84 5.54 -17.14
N VAL A 370 -7.82 6.19 -17.71
CA VAL A 370 -6.49 6.33 -17.09
C VAL A 370 -6.30 7.76 -16.60
N ASP A 371 -5.92 7.90 -15.33
CA ASP A 371 -5.60 9.19 -14.71
C ASP A 371 -4.11 9.53 -14.87
N LEU A 372 -3.23 8.52 -14.84
CA LEU A 372 -1.79 8.70 -15.06
C LEU A 372 -1.11 7.43 -15.59
N VAL A 373 0.06 7.60 -16.20
CA VAL A 373 0.91 6.52 -16.70
C VAL A 373 2.14 6.34 -15.81
N PHE A 374 2.47 5.11 -15.46
CA PHE A 374 3.70 4.77 -14.76
C PHE A 374 4.59 3.95 -15.72
N PRO A 375 5.57 4.58 -16.39
CA PRO A 375 6.51 3.85 -17.24
C PRO A 375 7.54 3.12 -16.38
N VAL A 376 7.68 1.82 -16.59
CA VAL A 376 8.73 0.98 -16.00
C VAL A 376 9.45 0.27 -17.14
N LEU A 377 10.08 1.05 -18.00
CA LEU A 377 10.80 0.59 -19.19
C LEU A 377 12.27 0.94 -19.04
N HIS A 378 13.14 -0.01 -19.36
CA HIS A 378 14.59 0.15 -19.26
C HIS A 378 15.19 0.12 -20.66
N GLY A 379 16.02 1.13 -20.95
CA GLY A 379 16.68 1.32 -22.23
C GLY A 379 15.75 1.67 -23.41
N GLY A 380 16.37 1.98 -24.55
CA GLY A 380 15.68 2.26 -25.80
C GLY A 380 14.67 3.41 -25.70
N PHE A 381 13.46 3.19 -26.25
CA PHE A 381 12.41 4.24 -26.29
C PHE A 381 11.79 4.58 -24.93
N GLY A 382 12.05 3.75 -23.90
CA GLY A 382 11.57 3.98 -22.54
C GLY A 382 12.26 5.16 -21.87
N GLU A 383 13.56 5.34 -22.11
CA GLU A 383 14.39 6.33 -21.42
C GLU A 383 14.86 7.49 -22.31
N ASN A 384 14.78 7.34 -23.65
CA ASN A 384 15.35 8.33 -24.58
C ASN A 384 14.44 9.53 -24.91
N GLY A 385 13.26 9.64 -24.30
CA GLY A 385 12.32 10.74 -24.51
C GLY A 385 11.20 10.46 -25.52
N LYS A 386 11.29 9.42 -26.36
CA LYS A 386 10.27 9.14 -27.39
C LYS A 386 8.90 8.78 -26.80
N LEU A 387 8.86 7.91 -25.80
CA LEU A 387 7.60 7.58 -25.13
C LEU A 387 7.04 8.79 -24.38
N GLN A 388 7.91 9.56 -23.73
CA GLN A 388 7.54 10.77 -23.00
C GLN A 388 6.90 11.80 -23.92
N GLU A 389 7.47 12.01 -25.12
CA GLU A 389 6.92 12.91 -26.13
C GLU A 389 5.53 12.45 -26.60
N ALA A 390 5.34 11.14 -26.79
CA ALA A 390 4.03 10.59 -27.13
C ALA A 390 3.00 10.86 -26.02
N LEU A 391 3.36 10.66 -24.74
CA LEU A 391 2.49 10.93 -23.60
C LEU A 391 2.17 12.43 -23.44
N GLU A 392 3.16 13.30 -23.65
CA GLU A 392 3.02 14.77 -23.63
C GLU A 392 2.08 15.25 -24.73
N SER A 393 2.21 14.72 -25.95
CA SER A 393 1.35 15.06 -27.09
C SER A 393 -0.13 14.72 -26.85
N MET A 394 -0.39 13.74 -25.98
CA MET A 394 -1.73 13.31 -25.57
C MET A 394 -2.21 13.97 -24.27
N ASN A 395 -1.40 14.87 -23.69
CA ASN A 395 -1.66 15.57 -22.43
C ASN A 395 -1.97 14.62 -21.27
N ILE A 396 -1.25 13.49 -21.21
CA ILE A 396 -1.37 12.51 -20.13
C ILE A 396 -0.24 12.70 -19.12
N ASN A 397 -0.61 12.76 -17.85
CA ASN A 397 0.34 12.77 -16.75
C ASN A 397 1.05 11.43 -16.64
N PHE A 398 2.37 11.46 -16.45
CA PHE A 398 3.15 10.24 -16.27
C PHE A 398 4.28 10.43 -15.27
N VAL A 399 4.71 9.34 -14.63
CA VAL A 399 5.83 9.31 -13.69
C VAL A 399 7.17 9.38 -14.44
N GLY A 400 8.10 10.19 -13.93
CA GLY A 400 9.45 10.33 -14.47
C GLY A 400 9.64 11.61 -15.28
N SER A 401 10.82 11.76 -15.87
CA SER A 401 11.24 13.00 -16.54
C SER A 401 10.52 13.29 -17.86
N ASP A 402 10.42 14.56 -18.25
CA ASP A 402 9.85 14.94 -19.56
C ASP A 402 10.71 14.46 -20.74
N SER A 403 10.20 14.59 -21.97
CA SER A 403 10.88 14.12 -23.18
C SER A 403 12.27 14.76 -23.38
N LYS A 404 12.37 16.07 -23.10
CA LYS A 404 13.61 16.84 -23.25
C LYS A 404 14.67 16.40 -22.24
N ALA A 405 14.32 16.32 -20.97
CA ALA A 405 15.21 15.88 -19.91
C ALA A 405 15.63 14.43 -20.12
N SER A 406 14.71 13.54 -20.49
CA SER A 406 14.99 12.13 -20.77
C SER A 406 15.99 11.96 -21.92
N GLY A 407 15.78 12.68 -23.04
CA GLY A 407 16.70 12.68 -24.18
C GLY A 407 18.07 13.34 -23.93
N ILE A 408 18.18 14.19 -22.89
CA ILE A 408 19.46 14.70 -22.40
C ILE A 408 20.15 13.66 -21.53
N ILE A 409 19.41 13.06 -20.59
CA ILE A 409 19.93 12.19 -19.53
C ILE A 409 20.53 10.91 -20.09
N ILE A 410 19.87 10.29 -21.08
CA ILE A 410 20.35 9.04 -21.69
C ILE A 410 21.68 9.24 -22.45
N ASP A 411 21.99 10.47 -22.86
CA ASP A 411 23.17 10.82 -23.65
C ASP A 411 24.33 11.23 -22.72
N LYS A 412 25.29 10.32 -22.56
CA LYS A 412 26.47 10.51 -21.68
C LYS A 412 27.34 11.70 -22.11
N ILE A 413 27.34 12.08 -23.39
CA ILE A 413 28.11 13.24 -23.88
C ILE A 413 27.39 14.54 -23.49
N LYS A 414 26.07 14.62 -23.67
CA LYS A 414 25.28 15.80 -23.28
C LYS A 414 25.31 16.02 -21.77
N THR A 415 25.11 14.98 -20.97
CA THR A 415 25.19 15.07 -19.51
C THR A 415 26.56 15.53 -19.04
N LYS A 416 27.66 15.04 -19.63
CA LYS A 416 29.01 15.53 -19.33
C LYS A 416 29.21 17.01 -19.63
N LYS A 417 28.73 17.49 -20.78
CA LYS A 417 28.81 18.93 -21.10
C LYS A 417 28.09 19.76 -20.04
N ILE A 418 26.91 19.32 -19.62
CA ILE A 418 26.15 19.94 -18.53
C ILE A 418 26.94 19.90 -17.22
N PHE A 419 27.63 18.79 -16.91
CA PHE A 419 28.46 18.69 -15.71
C PHE A 419 29.59 19.72 -15.72
N VAL A 420 30.34 19.82 -16.82
CA VAL A 420 31.43 20.79 -16.97
C VAL A 420 30.91 22.23 -16.84
N GLU A 421 29.83 22.57 -17.55
CA GLU A 421 29.19 23.90 -17.50
C GLU A 421 28.71 24.29 -16.09
N ASN A 422 28.29 23.31 -15.29
CA ASN A 422 27.79 23.50 -13.93
C ASN A 422 28.82 23.24 -12.83
N GLN A 423 30.11 23.13 -13.20
CA GLN A 423 31.22 22.88 -12.29
C GLN A 423 31.01 21.61 -11.44
N ILE A 424 30.44 20.57 -12.05
CA ILE A 424 30.28 19.24 -11.47
C ILE A 424 31.48 18.41 -11.94
N PRO A 425 32.28 17.84 -11.02
CA PRO A 425 33.45 17.05 -11.39
C PRO A 425 33.05 15.84 -12.27
N THR A 426 33.72 15.65 -13.41
CA THR A 426 33.57 14.47 -14.26
C THR A 426 34.92 14.11 -14.86
N ALA A 427 35.13 12.83 -15.16
CA ALA A 427 36.37 12.33 -15.73
C ALA A 427 36.70 13.04 -17.05
N ARG A 428 37.97 13.36 -17.28
CA ARG A 428 38.45 13.87 -18.57
C ARG A 428 38.06 12.89 -19.66
N TYR A 429 37.58 13.43 -20.78
CA TYR A 429 37.01 12.62 -21.83
C TYR A 429 37.33 13.18 -23.21
N ALA A 430 37.28 12.29 -24.20
CA ALA A 430 37.37 12.58 -25.62
C ALA A 430 36.20 11.91 -26.36
N ILE A 431 35.86 12.46 -27.52
CA ILE A 431 34.78 11.94 -28.37
C ILE A 431 35.39 11.55 -29.71
N LEU A 432 35.23 10.29 -30.07
CA LEU A 432 35.65 9.76 -31.36
C LEU A 432 34.41 9.50 -32.24
N LYS A 433 34.60 9.53 -33.55
CA LYS A 433 33.57 9.09 -34.51
C LYS A 433 33.84 7.63 -34.88
N ASP A 434 32.79 6.89 -35.22
CA ASP A 434 32.95 5.54 -35.74
C ASP A 434 33.95 5.49 -36.91
N GLY A 435 34.91 4.59 -36.81
CA GLY A 435 36.01 4.45 -37.76
C GLY A 435 37.26 5.30 -37.45
N ASP A 436 37.19 6.26 -36.54
CA ASP A 436 38.37 6.96 -36.04
C ASP A 436 39.13 6.07 -35.04
N LYS A 437 40.36 5.72 -35.39
CA LYS A 437 41.24 4.87 -34.57
C LYS A 437 42.27 5.66 -33.78
N THR A 438 42.27 6.99 -33.88
CA THR A 438 43.29 7.84 -33.28
C THR A 438 43.14 7.87 -31.77
N PHE A 439 44.21 7.57 -31.04
CA PHE A 439 44.19 7.67 -29.58
C PHE A 439 44.21 9.16 -29.16
N PRO A 440 43.29 9.62 -28.28
CA PRO A 440 43.23 11.01 -27.85
C PRO A 440 44.48 11.44 -27.07
N SER A 441 45.17 12.47 -27.55
CA SER A 441 46.47 12.92 -27.00
C SER A 441 46.41 13.45 -25.57
N GLU A 442 45.23 13.89 -25.15
CA GLU A 442 44.91 14.46 -23.83
C GLU A 442 44.64 13.39 -22.76
N LEU A 443 44.45 12.14 -23.17
CA LEU A 443 44.22 11.00 -22.29
C LEU A 443 45.48 10.14 -22.13
N LYS A 444 45.49 9.32 -21.08
CA LYS A 444 46.54 8.33 -20.82
C LYS A 444 45.88 7.02 -20.44
N LEU A 445 46.49 5.90 -20.81
CA LEU A 445 46.06 4.58 -20.37
C LEU A 445 46.22 4.45 -18.84
N PRO A 446 45.31 3.74 -18.13
CA PRO A 446 44.11 3.11 -18.69
C PRO A 446 42.96 4.09 -19.02
N VAL A 447 42.14 3.75 -20.02
CA VAL A 447 40.92 4.49 -20.40
C VAL A 447 39.70 3.57 -20.44
N VAL A 448 38.51 4.16 -20.32
CA VAL A 448 37.21 3.48 -20.48
C VAL A 448 36.60 3.93 -21.81
N VAL A 449 36.27 2.97 -22.67
CA VAL A 449 35.58 3.19 -23.95
C VAL A 449 34.14 2.72 -23.80
N LYS A 450 33.17 3.55 -24.19
CA LYS A 450 31.73 3.22 -24.10
C LYS A 450 30.88 3.93 -25.15
N ALA A 451 29.73 3.33 -25.46
CA ALA A 451 28.70 3.95 -26.28
C ALA A 451 28.00 5.11 -25.52
N PRO A 452 27.70 6.25 -26.17
CA PRO A 452 27.09 7.40 -25.51
C PRO A 452 25.63 7.22 -25.05
N ASN A 453 24.79 6.50 -25.82
CA ASN A 453 23.33 6.45 -25.60
C ASN A 453 22.79 5.10 -25.14
N GLU A 454 23.66 4.12 -24.88
CA GLU A 454 23.24 2.79 -24.40
C GLU A 454 23.24 2.70 -22.88
N GLY A 455 22.47 1.74 -22.35
CA GLY A 455 22.37 1.47 -20.91
C GLY A 455 23.69 1.01 -20.27
N SER A 456 23.73 1.11 -18.94
CA SER A 456 24.92 1.16 -18.05
C SER A 456 25.99 0.05 -18.10
N THR A 457 25.97 -0.92 -19.01
CA THR A 457 27.06 -1.93 -19.14
C THR A 457 27.27 -2.45 -20.57
N PHE A 458 26.40 -2.12 -21.53
CA PHE A 458 26.56 -2.58 -22.90
C PHE A 458 27.66 -1.76 -23.61
N GLY A 459 28.67 -2.45 -24.18
CA GLY A 459 29.75 -1.81 -24.92
C GLY A 459 30.80 -1.07 -24.08
N ILE A 460 30.88 -1.32 -22.77
CA ILE A 460 31.95 -0.76 -21.91
C ILE A 460 33.20 -1.63 -22.04
N SER A 461 34.35 -1.02 -22.32
CA SER A 461 35.64 -1.70 -22.37
C SER A 461 36.73 -0.88 -21.68
N ILE A 462 37.46 -1.50 -20.76
CA ILE A 462 38.62 -0.89 -20.10
C ILE A 462 39.87 -1.23 -20.89
N VAL A 463 40.53 -0.22 -21.44
CA VAL A 463 41.75 -0.35 -22.23
C VAL A 463 42.92 -0.04 -21.31
N LYS A 464 43.67 -1.07 -20.92
CA LYS A 464 44.90 -0.96 -20.13
C LYS A 464 46.14 -0.89 -21.02
N GLU A 465 46.07 -1.49 -22.20
CA GLU A 465 47.15 -1.56 -23.18
C GLU A 465 46.63 -1.25 -24.60
N MET A 466 47.46 -0.67 -25.45
CA MET A 466 47.06 -0.31 -26.83
C MET A 466 46.66 -1.51 -27.70
N SER A 467 47.10 -2.72 -27.35
CA SER A 467 46.66 -3.97 -27.98
C SER A 467 45.14 -4.19 -27.88
N GLN A 468 44.50 -3.60 -26.86
CA GLN A 468 43.06 -3.72 -26.60
C GLN A 468 42.22 -2.62 -27.27
N TRP A 469 42.88 -1.60 -27.85
CA TRP A 469 42.23 -0.38 -28.34
C TRP A 469 41.24 -0.64 -29.47
N GLU A 470 41.65 -1.38 -30.51
CA GLU A 470 40.76 -1.64 -31.65
C GLU A 470 39.53 -2.46 -31.26
N THR A 471 39.69 -3.45 -30.38
CA THR A 471 38.57 -4.24 -29.85
C THR A 471 37.63 -3.39 -29.02
N ALA A 472 38.17 -2.50 -28.18
CA ALA A 472 37.35 -1.58 -27.38
C ALA A 472 36.55 -0.60 -28.24
N LEU A 473 37.15 -0.07 -29.33
CA LEU A 473 36.43 0.76 -30.28
C LEU A 473 35.32 -0.01 -31.00
N GLN A 474 35.56 -1.25 -31.41
CA GLN A 474 34.53 -2.11 -32.02
C GLN A 474 33.36 -2.36 -31.06
N ASN A 475 33.65 -2.61 -29.79
CA ASN A 475 32.62 -2.82 -28.76
C ASN A 475 31.83 -1.53 -28.43
N GLY A 476 32.47 -0.36 -28.52
CA GLY A 476 31.84 0.94 -28.31
C GLY A 476 31.16 1.54 -29.55
N SER A 477 31.38 0.96 -30.74
CA SER A 477 30.81 1.39 -32.03
C SER A 477 29.40 0.80 -32.25
N GLY A 478 28.63 1.40 -33.16
CA GLY A 478 27.32 0.85 -33.56
C GLY A 478 26.11 1.44 -32.83
N ASP A 479 26.32 2.43 -31.96
CA ASP A 479 25.24 3.28 -31.47
C ASP A 479 24.70 4.17 -32.62
N VAL A 480 23.43 4.55 -32.53
CA VAL A 480 22.72 5.39 -33.50
C VAL A 480 23.41 6.74 -33.72
N SER A 481 24.19 7.22 -32.74
CA SER A 481 24.94 8.46 -32.83
C SER A 481 26.20 8.39 -33.72
N GLY A 482 26.76 7.19 -33.94
CA GLY A 482 28.06 7.00 -34.59
C GLY A 482 29.23 7.66 -33.84
N LEU A 483 29.07 7.83 -32.53
CA LEU A 483 30.05 8.43 -31.63
C LEU A 483 30.49 7.43 -30.56
N ILE A 484 31.74 7.55 -30.14
CA ILE A 484 32.35 6.75 -29.07
C ILE A 484 32.86 7.70 -28.00
N LEU A 485 32.52 7.42 -26.74
CA LEU A 485 33.00 8.18 -25.60
C LEU A 485 34.20 7.45 -24.97
N VAL A 486 35.31 8.18 -24.83
CA VAL A 486 36.54 7.68 -24.21
C VAL A 486 36.82 8.52 -22.96
N GLU A 487 36.98 7.89 -21.82
CA GLU A 487 37.21 8.56 -20.53
C GLU A 487 38.50 8.08 -19.89
N GLU A 488 39.16 8.94 -19.10
CA GLU A 488 40.20 8.46 -18.21
C GLU A 488 39.63 7.44 -17.20
N PHE A 489 40.39 6.38 -16.94
CA PHE A 489 40.02 5.40 -15.92
C PHE A 489 40.27 5.98 -14.53
N ILE A 490 39.23 6.00 -13.70
CA ILE A 490 39.31 6.42 -12.31
C ILE A 490 39.16 5.19 -11.42
N GLU A 491 40.21 4.86 -10.65
CA GLU A 491 40.10 3.86 -9.61
C GLU A 491 39.42 4.47 -8.37
N GLY A 492 38.21 4.01 -8.07
CA GLY A 492 37.37 4.62 -7.04
C GLY A 492 36.37 3.66 -6.41
N TYR A 493 35.70 4.13 -5.36
CA TYR A 493 34.50 3.50 -4.83
C TYR A 493 33.31 3.81 -5.75
N GLU A 494 32.52 2.79 -6.08
CA GLU A 494 31.31 2.94 -6.89
C GLU A 494 30.12 3.36 -6.03
N LEU A 495 29.60 4.54 -6.29
CA LEU A 495 28.54 5.16 -5.51
C LEU A 495 27.37 5.53 -6.40
N THR A 496 26.16 5.42 -5.87
CA THR A 496 24.96 5.97 -6.51
C THR A 496 24.18 6.84 -5.55
N VAL A 497 23.61 7.91 -6.09
CA VAL A 497 22.78 8.85 -5.35
C VAL A 497 21.40 8.89 -5.98
N GLY A 498 20.40 8.39 -5.24
CA GLY A 498 19.01 8.54 -5.61
C GLY A 498 18.49 9.94 -5.26
N ILE A 499 17.66 10.51 -6.12
CA ILE A 499 16.94 11.76 -5.88
C ILE A 499 15.46 11.48 -6.11
N LEU A 500 14.62 11.89 -5.16
CA LEU A 500 13.15 11.73 -5.20
C LEU A 500 12.52 13.10 -4.96
N ASP A 501 11.88 13.68 -5.97
CA ASP A 501 11.24 15.00 -5.91
C ASP A 501 12.17 16.10 -5.35
N GLY A 502 13.39 16.15 -5.88
CA GLY A 502 14.44 17.06 -5.39
C GLY A 502 15.00 16.74 -4.01
N LYS A 503 14.48 15.74 -3.29
CA LYS A 503 15.06 15.23 -2.04
C LYS A 503 16.18 14.23 -2.36
N VAL A 504 17.39 14.53 -1.91
CA VAL A 504 18.53 13.63 -2.04
C VAL A 504 18.41 12.48 -1.03
N LEU A 505 18.58 11.24 -1.50
CA LEU A 505 18.54 10.03 -0.68
C LEU A 505 19.95 9.65 -0.17
N PRO A 506 20.06 8.77 0.82
CA PRO A 506 21.33 8.19 1.25
C PRO A 506 22.10 7.58 0.07
N ILE A 507 23.41 7.72 0.09
CA ILE A 507 24.30 7.15 -0.93
C ILE A 507 24.28 5.63 -0.81
N VAL A 508 24.26 4.93 -1.94
CA VAL A 508 24.49 3.48 -1.98
C VAL A 508 25.91 3.24 -2.47
N HIS A 509 26.74 2.63 -1.62
CA HIS A 509 28.06 2.13 -2.00
C HIS A 509 27.94 0.69 -2.51
N ILE A 510 28.32 0.50 -3.77
CA ILE A 510 28.31 -0.79 -4.46
C ILE A 510 29.66 -1.46 -4.27
N ILE A 511 29.66 -2.65 -3.68
CA ILE A 511 30.86 -3.43 -3.42
C ILE A 511 30.75 -4.75 -4.20
N PRO A 512 31.38 -4.86 -5.37
CA PRO A 512 31.36 -6.09 -6.15
C PRO A 512 32.15 -7.21 -5.44
N PRO A 513 31.83 -8.49 -5.71
CA PRO A 513 32.50 -9.63 -5.06
C PRO A 513 33.96 -9.84 -5.52
N CYS A 514 34.38 -9.21 -6.62
CA CYS A 514 35.73 -9.23 -7.15
C CYS A 514 36.14 -7.81 -7.55
N ASP A 515 37.44 -7.52 -7.61
CA ASP A 515 37.99 -6.19 -7.92
C ASP A 515 37.60 -5.63 -9.30
N PHE A 516 37.01 -6.44 -10.19
CA PHE A 516 36.64 -6.02 -11.54
C PHE A 516 35.22 -6.44 -11.93
N TYR A 517 34.50 -5.46 -12.48
CA TYR A 517 33.18 -5.55 -13.09
C TYR A 517 33.28 -6.24 -14.46
N ASP A 518 32.95 -7.52 -14.54
CA ASP A 518 32.61 -8.18 -15.80
C ASP A 518 31.14 -8.64 -15.75
N PHE A 519 30.50 -8.69 -16.92
CA PHE A 519 29.05 -8.87 -17.13
C PHE A 519 28.39 -9.96 -16.26
N ASP A 520 29.15 -11.01 -15.92
CA ASP A 520 28.69 -12.14 -15.12
C ASP A 520 28.29 -11.75 -13.68
N ALA A 521 28.91 -10.77 -13.03
CA ALA A 521 28.69 -10.54 -11.60
C ALA A 521 27.35 -9.88 -11.23
N LYS A 522 26.67 -9.21 -12.18
CA LYS A 522 25.37 -8.54 -11.92
C LYS A 522 24.18 -9.51 -11.92
N TYR A 523 24.31 -10.68 -12.54
CA TYR A 523 23.16 -11.59 -12.76
C TYR A 523 23.51 -13.07 -12.69
N THR A 524 24.79 -13.45 -12.80
CA THR A 524 25.24 -14.81 -12.57
C THR A 524 25.97 -14.83 -11.23
N HIS A 525 25.33 -15.41 -10.22
CA HIS A 525 25.87 -15.54 -8.86
C HIS A 525 27.08 -16.49 -8.78
N GLN A 526 27.89 -16.60 -9.84
CA GLN A 526 28.98 -17.57 -9.95
C GLN A 526 30.18 -17.23 -9.06
N ASN A 527 30.40 -15.95 -8.73
CA ASN A 527 31.58 -15.48 -7.99
C ASN A 527 31.27 -14.76 -6.65
N GLY A 528 30.04 -14.88 -6.14
CA GLY A 528 29.57 -14.20 -4.91
C GLY A 528 28.53 -13.11 -5.19
N GLU A 529 27.97 -12.53 -4.12
CA GLU A 529 26.93 -11.48 -4.22
C GLU A 529 27.52 -10.08 -4.07
N THR A 530 27.02 -9.12 -4.86
CA THR A 530 27.34 -7.70 -4.69
C THR A 530 26.74 -7.18 -3.39
N VAL A 531 27.56 -6.54 -2.55
CA VAL A 531 27.12 -5.95 -1.29
C VAL A 531 26.77 -4.48 -1.50
N TYR A 532 25.66 -4.03 -0.90
CA TYR A 532 25.17 -2.66 -1.00
C TYR A 532 25.14 -2.02 0.38
N ASN A 533 26.07 -1.12 0.66
CA ASN A 533 26.11 -0.37 1.92
C ASN A 533 25.38 0.97 1.74
N CYS A 534 24.32 1.19 2.51
CA CYS A 534 23.46 2.38 2.38
C CYS A 534 22.93 2.85 3.76
N PRO A 535 23.39 4.01 4.28
CA PRO A 535 24.50 4.81 3.76
C PRO A 535 25.85 4.06 3.87
N PRO A 536 26.91 4.55 3.20
CA PRO A 536 28.25 4.02 3.36
C PRO A 536 28.79 4.32 4.78
N GLU A 537 29.63 3.43 5.30
CA GLU A 537 30.29 3.61 6.59
C GLU A 537 31.21 4.85 6.57
N PRO A 538 31.11 5.76 7.56
CA PRO A 538 31.93 6.97 7.62
C PRO A 538 33.44 6.73 7.65
N GLU A 539 33.86 5.55 8.12
CA GLU A 539 35.26 5.10 8.16
C GLU A 539 35.82 4.82 6.76
N ILE A 540 34.97 4.39 5.83
CA ILE A 540 35.35 4.16 4.43
C ILE A 540 35.15 5.43 3.62
N ILE A 541 34.00 6.08 3.80
CA ILE A 541 33.60 7.27 3.05
C ILE A 541 33.20 8.37 4.03
N PRO A 542 34.08 9.34 4.32
CA PRO A 542 33.82 10.39 5.30
C PRO A 542 32.54 11.16 5.00
N GLU A 543 31.81 11.55 6.05
CA GLU A 543 30.54 12.29 5.92
C GLU A 543 30.66 13.58 5.08
N ALA A 544 31.83 14.24 5.14
CA ALA A 544 32.10 15.43 4.34
C ALA A 544 32.05 15.13 2.83
N ALA A 545 32.69 14.04 2.40
CA ALA A 545 32.65 13.59 1.02
C ALA A 545 31.23 13.15 0.62
N GLN A 546 30.50 12.45 1.51
CA GLN A 546 29.11 12.08 1.25
C GLN A 546 28.22 13.31 1.00
N LYS A 547 28.33 14.35 1.85
CA LYS A 547 27.56 15.60 1.70
C LYS A 547 27.93 16.36 0.42
N GLU A 548 29.21 16.38 0.06
CA GLU A 548 29.69 16.99 -1.19
C GLU A 548 29.11 16.27 -2.42
N ILE A 549 29.18 14.93 -2.45
CA ILE A 549 28.60 14.11 -3.51
C ILE A 549 27.09 14.37 -3.63
N GLN A 550 26.36 14.36 -2.52
CA GLN A 550 24.92 14.64 -2.50
C GLN A 550 24.59 16.04 -3.04
N THR A 551 25.42 17.05 -2.73
CA THR A 551 25.26 18.43 -3.22
C THR A 551 25.44 18.51 -4.73
N PHE A 552 26.48 17.87 -5.27
CA PHE A 552 26.72 17.83 -6.71
C PHE A 552 25.67 16.98 -7.45
N ALA A 553 25.21 15.87 -6.87
CA ALA A 553 24.13 15.05 -7.42
C ALA A 553 22.83 15.86 -7.57
N LEU A 554 22.46 16.66 -6.55
CA LEU A 554 21.29 17.55 -6.64
C LEU A 554 21.48 18.63 -7.69
N ARG A 555 22.70 19.16 -7.84
CA ARG A 555 23.02 20.13 -8.91
C ARG A 555 22.85 19.48 -10.29
N ALA A 556 23.36 18.26 -10.47
CA ALA A 556 23.22 17.50 -11.72
C ALA A 556 21.75 17.30 -12.09
N TYR A 557 20.93 16.85 -11.13
CA TYR A 557 19.49 16.67 -11.30
C TYR A 557 18.77 17.94 -11.75
N LYS A 558 19.07 19.09 -11.10
CA LYS A 558 18.48 20.37 -11.47
C LYS A 558 18.95 20.85 -12.85
N ALA A 559 20.23 20.65 -13.17
CA ALA A 559 20.84 21.12 -14.41
C ALA A 559 20.34 20.35 -15.65
N THR A 560 19.99 19.06 -15.50
CA THR A 560 19.41 18.26 -16.60
C THR A 560 17.91 18.47 -16.77
N GLY A 561 17.24 19.15 -15.84
CA GLY A 561 15.78 19.29 -15.84
C GLY A 561 15.04 18.01 -15.44
N ALA A 562 15.73 17.06 -14.80
CA ALA A 562 15.11 15.84 -14.30
C ALA A 562 13.98 16.16 -13.31
N ARG A 563 12.93 15.32 -13.29
CA ARG A 563 11.79 15.44 -12.38
C ARG A 563 11.37 14.08 -11.82
N ASP A 564 10.62 14.10 -10.71
CA ASP A 564 10.13 12.98 -9.91
C ASP A 564 11.21 12.10 -9.29
N MET A 565 12.08 11.53 -10.10
CA MET A 565 13.19 10.70 -9.66
C MET A 565 14.38 10.78 -10.61
N ALA A 566 15.56 10.54 -10.06
CA ALA A 566 16.75 10.21 -10.85
C ALA A 566 17.71 9.37 -10.01
N ARG A 567 18.61 8.66 -10.68
CA ARG A 567 19.81 8.08 -10.07
C ARG A 567 21.03 8.73 -10.69
N VAL A 568 21.99 9.13 -9.87
CA VAL A 568 23.27 9.70 -10.30
C VAL A 568 24.38 8.71 -9.94
N ASP A 569 25.16 8.31 -10.93
CA ASP A 569 26.25 7.35 -10.75
C ASP A 569 27.59 8.09 -10.63
N VAL A 570 28.38 7.74 -9.61
CA VAL A 570 29.57 8.50 -9.16
C VAL A 570 30.70 7.54 -8.82
N LEU A 571 31.92 7.86 -9.26
CA LEU A 571 33.15 7.24 -8.76
C LEU A 571 33.83 8.17 -7.76
N LEU A 572 34.16 7.67 -6.58
CA LEU A 572 34.94 8.41 -5.59
C LEU A 572 36.39 7.92 -5.61
N CYS A 573 37.32 8.73 -6.10
CA CYS A 573 38.72 8.32 -6.25
C CYS A 573 39.34 7.94 -4.90
N LYS A 574 39.89 6.71 -4.78
CA LYS A 574 40.41 6.18 -3.51
C LYS A 574 41.56 7.02 -2.93
N ASN A 575 42.38 7.60 -3.80
CA ASN A 575 43.60 8.32 -3.37
C ASN A 575 43.33 9.79 -2.99
N THR A 576 42.37 10.42 -3.65
CA THR A 576 42.10 11.87 -3.50
C THR A 576 40.81 12.17 -2.78
N MET A 577 39.92 11.17 -2.66
CA MET A 577 38.53 11.32 -2.21
C MET A 577 37.74 12.36 -3.03
N GLN A 578 38.19 12.64 -4.26
CA GLN A 578 37.47 13.51 -5.18
C GLN A 578 36.39 12.71 -5.91
N PRO A 579 35.13 13.19 -5.94
CA PRO A 579 34.06 12.54 -6.68
C PRO A 579 34.15 12.85 -8.17
N TYR A 580 33.75 11.90 -9.01
CA TYR A 580 33.65 12.02 -10.46
C TYR A 580 32.29 11.48 -10.91
N PHE A 581 31.45 12.36 -11.44
CA PHE A 581 30.10 12.05 -11.89
C PHE A 581 30.14 11.42 -13.28
N LEU A 582 29.50 10.27 -13.44
CA LEU A 582 29.55 9.46 -14.67
C LEU A 582 28.34 9.72 -15.56
N GLU A 583 27.15 9.48 -15.02
CA GLU A 583 25.88 9.58 -15.75
C GLU A 583 24.69 9.79 -14.80
N LEU A 584 23.57 10.19 -15.40
CA LEU A 584 22.25 10.21 -14.75
C LEU A 584 21.36 9.16 -15.40
N ASN A 585 20.41 8.63 -14.64
CA ASN A 585 19.33 7.80 -15.15
C ASN A 585 17.98 8.39 -14.71
N SER A 586 17.07 8.60 -15.67
CA SER A 586 15.75 9.23 -15.46
C SER A 586 14.65 8.26 -15.03
N ILE A 587 14.81 6.95 -15.30
CA ILE A 587 13.88 5.87 -14.95
C ILE A 587 14.70 4.70 -14.40
N PRO A 588 15.24 4.81 -13.17
CA PRO A 588 16.06 3.75 -12.62
C PRO A 588 15.22 2.48 -12.35
N GLY A 589 15.90 1.33 -12.25
CA GLY A 589 15.28 0.05 -11.89
C GLY A 589 14.41 0.07 -10.63
N PHE A 590 13.39 -0.80 -10.61
CA PHE A 590 12.46 -1.01 -9.48
C PHE A 590 12.43 -2.45 -8.96
N THR A 591 13.40 -3.28 -9.35
CA THR A 591 13.57 -4.65 -8.83
C THR A 591 14.04 -4.67 -7.37
N SER A 592 14.07 -5.87 -6.76
CA SER A 592 14.55 -6.06 -5.38
C SER A 592 16.03 -5.67 -5.17
N SER A 593 16.83 -5.75 -6.23
CA SER A 593 18.24 -5.36 -6.25
C SER A 593 18.47 -3.89 -6.64
N SER A 594 17.42 -3.17 -7.05
CA SER A 594 17.55 -1.81 -7.58
C SER A 594 17.93 -0.77 -6.52
N LEU A 595 18.77 0.17 -6.94
CA LEU A 595 19.48 1.09 -6.03
C LEU A 595 18.59 2.23 -5.51
N LEU A 596 17.68 2.76 -6.33
CA LEU A 596 16.75 3.81 -5.89
C LEU A 596 15.81 3.30 -4.79
N PRO A 597 15.15 2.13 -4.92
CA PRO A 597 14.40 1.50 -3.82
C PRO A 597 15.22 1.27 -2.55
N LYS A 598 16.49 0.83 -2.65
CA LYS A 598 17.37 0.63 -1.49
C LYS A 598 17.66 1.94 -0.77
N ALA A 599 18.01 2.99 -1.52
CA ALA A 599 18.25 4.32 -0.98
C ALA A 599 16.99 4.90 -0.31
N ALA A 600 15.82 4.72 -0.93
CA ALA A 600 14.54 5.15 -0.36
C ALA A 600 14.25 4.43 0.96
N ASN A 601 14.44 3.11 1.01
CA ASN A 601 14.23 2.33 2.21
C ASN A 601 15.16 2.75 3.37
N ALA A 602 16.44 3.00 3.08
CA ALA A 602 17.39 3.54 4.06
C ALA A 602 16.99 4.93 4.57
N ALA A 603 16.30 5.73 3.73
CA ALA A 603 15.71 7.01 4.12
C ALA A 603 14.38 6.88 4.89
N GLY A 604 13.95 5.66 5.24
CA GLY A 604 12.67 5.38 5.90
C GLY A 604 11.46 5.52 4.98
N ILE A 605 11.65 5.43 3.66
CA ILE A 605 10.60 5.46 2.63
C ILE A 605 10.46 4.05 2.05
N PRO A 606 9.51 3.24 2.54
CA PRO A 606 9.35 1.89 2.06
C PRO A 606 8.85 1.84 0.61
N TYR A 607 9.00 0.70 -0.06
CA TYR A 607 8.72 0.55 -1.49
C TYR A 607 7.28 0.91 -1.90
N ILE A 608 6.27 0.56 -1.09
CA ILE A 608 4.86 0.94 -1.33
C ILE A 608 4.70 2.47 -1.32
N GLN A 609 5.31 3.12 -0.33
CA GLN A 609 5.30 4.58 -0.22
C GLN A 609 6.06 5.24 -1.38
N LEU A 610 7.19 4.68 -1.83
CA LEU A 610 7.95 5.18 -2.97
C LEU A 610 7.07 5.20 -4.24
N CYS A 611 6.45 4.07 -4.58
CA CYS A 611 5.61 3.96 -5.77
C CYS A 611 4.37 4.88 -5.67
N GLY A 612 3.70 4.90 -4.52
CA GLY A 612 2.56 5.79 -4.29
C GLY A 612 2.93 7.27 -4.35
N THR A 613 4.08 7.65 -3.80
CA THR A 613 4.58 9.04 -3.86
C THR A 613 4.82 9.46 -5.31
N LEU A 614 5.48 8.63 -6.11
CA LEU A 614 5.72 8.90 -7.53
C LEU A 614 4.42 9.06 -8.31
N ALA A 615 3.43 8.19 -8.08
CA ALA A 615 2.11 8.32 -8.69
C ALA A 615 1.42 9.64 -8.29
N GLN A 616 1.47 10.04 -7.02
CA GLN A 616 0.91 11.33 -6.57
C GLN A 616 1.63 12.54 -7.18
N LEU A 617 2.95 12.46 -7.39
CA LEU A 617 3.71 13.55 -8.04
C LEU A 617 3.27 13.74 -9.48
N ALA A 618 3.10 12.64 -10.22
CA ALA A 618 2.60 12.68 -11.58
C ALA A 618 1.18 13.25 -11.66
N ALA A 619 0.28 12.82 -10.76
CA ALA A 619 -1.12 13.22 -10.77
C ALA A 619 -1.39 14.69 -10.42
N ARG A 620 -0.42 15.39 -9.79
CA ARG A 620 -0.56 16.81 -9.40
C ARG A 620 -0.19 17.79 -10.52
N ARG A 621 0.37 17.30 -11.63
CA ARG A 621 0.64 18.10 -12.82
C ARG A 621 -0.62 18.29 -13.63
#